data_AF-A0A378I6B3-F1
#
_entry.id   AF-A0A378I6B3-F1
#
_cell.length_a   1.000
_cell.length_b   1.000
_cell.length_c   1.000
_cell.angle_alpha   90.00
_cell.angle_beta   90.00
_cell.angle_gamma   90.00
#
_symmetry.space_group_name_H-M   'P 1'
#
loop_
_entity.id
_entity.type
_entity.pdbx_description
1 polymer ?
#
loop_
_entity_poly.entity_id
_entity_poly.type
_entity_poly.pdbx_seq_one_letter_code
_entity_poly.pdbx_strand_id
1 'polypeptide(L)'
;MKQKRPINLDLGSLKYPPMAIASILHRISGILLFVLMPVAFYFIDLSLRNEESFRRAGEMMAHPFSKLVLWGLGAALIYHLLAGIRHMLMDLGIGEHLESGRRGAILVIAAAIIFSLLLGICIW
;
A
#
# COMPACT_ATOMS: atom_id res chain seq x y z
N MET A 1 33.58 -28.24 13.97
CA MET A 1 32.57 -27.23 13.55
C MET A 1 31.92 -26.67 14.80
N LYS A 2 31.89 -25.34 15.03
CA LYS A 2 31.21 -24.76 16.19
C LYS A 2 29.71 -25.03 16.08
N GLN A 3 29.11 -25.68 17.09
CA GLN A 3 27.66 -25.87 17.14
C GLN A 3 26.96 -24.50 17.21
N LYS A 4 26.14 -24.20 16.21
CA LYS A 4 25.27 -23.03 16.20
C LYS A 4 24.04 -23.34 17.08
N ARG A 5 23.75 -22.45 18.04
CA ARG A 5 22.56 -22.58 18.88
C ARG A 5 21.30 -22.48 17.99
N PRO A 6 20.27 -23.30 18.25
CA PRO A 6 19.02 -23.20 17.52
C PRO A 6 18.32 -21.86 17.86
N ILE A 7 17.74 -21.23 16.83
CA ILE A 7 16.97 -19.98 16.95
C ILE A 7 15.54 -20.30 16.52
N ASN A 8 14.55 -19.96 17.34
CA ASN A 8 13.15 -20.09 16.94
C ASN A 8 12.77 -18.90 16.04
N LEU A 9 12.66 -19.16 14.74
CA LEU A 9 12.20 -18.23 13.70
C LEU A 9 10.94 -18.73 13.01
N ASP A 10 10.19 -19.63 13.66
CA ASP A 10 8.90 -20.06 13.14
C ASP A 10 7.88 -18.93 13.29
N LEU A 11 7.72 -18.15 12.22
CA LEU A 11 6.82 -17.00 12.13
C LEU A 11 5.35 -17.39 12.32
N GLY A 12 4.98 -18.64 12.04
CA GLY A 12 3.61 -19.13 12.22
C GLY A 12 3.25 -19.38 13.69
N SER A 13 4.25 -19.61 14.55
CA SER A 13 4.06 -19.83 15.99
C SER A 13 3.83 -18.53 16.78
N LEU A 14 4.09 -17.36 16.17
CA LEU A 14 4.09 -16.06 16.83
C LEU A 14 2.75 -15.34 16.72
N LYS A 15 2.39 -14.55 17.75
CA LYS A 15 1.21 -13.67 17.73
C LYS A 15 1.62 -12.24 17.41
N TYR A 16 1.06 -11.69 16.34
CA TYR A 16 1.38 -10.34 15.89
C TYR A 16 0.35 -9.31 16.37
N PRO A 17 0.77 -8.23 17.05
CA PRO A 17 -0.14 -7.12 17.35
C PRO A 17 -0.50 -6.35 16.06
N PRO A 18 -1.62 -5.62 16.05
CA PRO A 18 -2.03 -4.81 14.88
C PRO A 18 -0.96 -3.82 14.40
N MET A 19 -0.13 -3.31 15.31
CA MET A 19 0.98 -2.41 14.98
C MET A 19 2.05 -3.09 14.12
N ALA A 20 2.34 -4.37 14.37
CA ALA A 20 3.30 -5.13 13.58
C ALA A 20 2.76 -5.40 12.17
N ILE A 21 1.48 -5.76 12.07
CA ILE A 21 0.77 -5.93 10.79
C ILE A 21 0.78 -4.59 10.03
N ALA A 22 0.46 -3.49 10.70
CA ALA A 22 0.45 -2.18 10.07
C ALA A 22 1.81 -1.79 9.48
N SER A 23 2.90 -2.09 10.22
CA SER A 23 4.26 -1.80 9.80
C SER A 23 4.71 -2.66 8.61
N ILE A 24 4.45 -3.98 8.62
CA ILE A 24 4.86 -4.83 7.49
C ILE A 24 4.08 -4.48 6.22
N LEU A 25 2.79 -4.17 6.34
CA LEU A 25 1.98 -3.70 5.21
C LEU A 25 2.51 -2.37 4.65
N HIS A 26 3.03 -1.46 5.48
CA HIS A 26 3.60 -0.20 5.01
C HIS A 26 4.87 -0.43 4.18
N ARG A 27 5.70 -1.40 4.59
CA ARG A 27 6.88 -1.81 3.83
C ARG A 27 6.51 -2.45 2.50
N ILE A 28 5.55 -3.38 2.52
CA ILE A 28 5.06 -4.06 1.31
C ILE A 28 4.45 -3.04 0.35
N SER A 29 3.63 -2.10 0.84
CA SER A 29 3.01 -1.09 -0.02
C SER A 29 4.06 -0.17 -0.66
N GLY A 30 5.14 0.18 0.06
CA GLY A 30 6.26 0.93 -0.52
C GLY A 30 6.95 0.20 -1.67
N ILE A 31 7.18 -1.11 -1.52
CA ILE A 31 7.75 -1.95 -2.59
C ILE A 31 6.79 -2.03 -3.79
N LEU A 32 5.50 -2.24 -3.54
CA LEU A 32 4.48 -2.27 -4.61
C LEU A 32 4.43 -0.95 -5.37
N LEU A 33 4.47 0.18 -4.68
CA LEU A 33 4.54 1.49 -5.31
C LEU A 33 5.78 1.64 -6.18
N PHE A 34 6.95 1.27 -5.66
CA PHE A 34 8.20 1.33 -6.43
C PHE A 34 8.14 0.50 -7.72
N VAL A 35 7.62 -0.73 -7.64
CA VAL A 35 7.51 -1.64 -8.79
C VAL A 35 6.44 -1.18 -9.80
N LEU A 36 5.33 -0.63 -9.34
CA LEU A 36 4.21 -0.23 -10.20
C LEU A 36 4.35 1.20 -10.75
N MET A 37 5.22 2.05 -10.17
CA MET A 37 5.40 3.44 -10.59
C MET A 37 5.73 3.60 -12.09
N PRO A 38 6.62 2.79 -12.70
CA PRO A 38 6.92 2.90 -14.12
C PRO A 38 5.68 2.66 -15.00
N VAL A 39 4.76 1.80 -14.59
CA VAL A 39 3.50 1.55 -15.30
C VAL A 39 2.62 2.80 -15.26
N ALA A 40 2.54 3.48 -14.10
CA ALA A 40 1.82 4.74 -13.98
C ALA A 40 2.40 5.82 -14.91
N PHE A 41 3.72 5.98 -14.92
CA PHE A 41 4.40 6.93 -15.80
C PHE A 41 4.21 6.61 -17.29
N TYR A 42 4.19 5.33 -17.66
CA TYR A 42 3.89 4.92 -19.03
C TYR A 42 2.50 5.38 -19.48
N PHE A 43 1.47 5.19 -18.65
CA PHE A 43 0.10 5.62 -18.99
C PHE A 43 -0.07 7.14 -18.97
N ILE A 44 0.60 7.84 -18.04
CA ILE A 44 0.63 9.31 -18.03
C ILE A 44 1.26 9.82 -19.33
N ASP A 45 2.45 9.34 -19.69
CA ASP A 45 3.14 9.72 -20.91
C ASP A 45 2.27 9.45 -22.16
N LEU A 46 1.69 8.25 -22.26
CA LEU A 46 0.81 7.89 -23.37
C LEU A 46 -0.42 8.82 -23.47
N SER A 47 -0.99 9.21 -22.32
CA SER A 47 -2.16 10.09 -22.27
C SER A 47 -1.88 11.53 -22.73
N LEU A 48 -0.63 11.99 -22.67
CA LEU A 48 -0.25 13.37 -22.94
C LEU A 48 0.29 13.62 -24.36
N ARG A 49 0.59 12.57 -25.12
CA ARG A 49 1.27 12.68 -26.43
C ARG A 49 0.42 13.35 -27.51
N ASN A 50 -0.79 12.84 -27.73
CA ASN A 50 -1.75 13.32 -28.72
C ASN A 50 -3.11 12.62 -28.53
N GLU A 51 -4.13 13.05 -29.27
CA GLU A 51 -5.50 12.54 -29.19
C GLU A 51 -5.60 11.03 -29.44
N GLU A 52 -4.89 10.51 -30.45
CA GLU A 52 -4.89 9.08 -30.78
C GLU A 52 -4.29 8.25 -29.63
N SER A 53 -3.17 8.72 -29.06
CA SER A 53 -2.50 8.07 -27.93
C SER A 53 -3.37 8.09 -26.67
N PHE A 54 -4.08 9.18 -26.41
CA PHE A 54 -5.03 9.29 -25.32
C PHE A 54 -6.17 8.26 -25.45
N ARG A 55 -6.77 8.15 -26.65
CA ARG A 55 -7.81 7.14 -26.91
C ARG A 55 -7.28 5.72 -26.69
N ARG A 56 -6.09 5.43 -27.19
CA ARG A 56 -5.43 4.14 -26.99
C ARG A 56 -5.16 3.84 -25.51
N ALA A 57 -4.72 4.83 -24.73
CA ALA A 57 -4.55 4.67 -23.29
C ALA A 57 -5.88 4.33 -22.60
N GLY A 58 -6.97 4.97 -23.01
CA GLY A 58 -8.33 4.67 -22.54
C GLY A 58 -8.78 3.24 -22.86
N GLU A 59 -8.57 2.78 -24.10
CA GLU A 59 -8.87 1.40 -24.52
C GLU A 59 -8.06 0.37 -23.71
N MET A 60 -6.77 0.64 -23.48
CA MET A 60 -5.91 -0.21 -22.66
C MET A 60 -6.36 -0.24 -21.19
N MET A 61 -6.82 0.89 -20.65
CA MET A 61 -7.35 0.98 -19.29
C MET A 61 -8.73 0.35 -19.13
N ALA A 62 -9.49 0.19 -20.21
CA ALA A 62 -10.78 -0.52 -20.16
C ALA A 62 -10.61 -2.02 -19.85
N HIS A 63 -9.42 -2.58 -20.12
CA HIS A 63 -9.14 -3.99 -19.86
C HIS A 63 -9.16 -4.31 -18.34
N PRO A 64 -9.84 -5.36 -17.88
CA PRO A 64 -9.97 -5.68 -16.45
C PRO A 64 -8.64 -5.82 -15.71
N PHE A 65 -7.61 -6.38 -16.36
CA PHE A 65 -6.27 -6.49 -15.78
C PHE A 65 -5.63 -5.12 -15.53
N SER A 66 -5.79 -4.17 -16.46
CA SER A 66 -5.28 -2.80 -16.31
C SER A 66 -5.97 -2.08 -15.16
N LYS A 67 -7.30 -2.23 -15.05
CA LYS A 67 -8.08 -1.72 -13.91
C LYS A 67 -7.59 -2.32 -12.59
N LEU A 68 -7.30 -3.62 -12.55
CA LEU A 68 -6.76 -4.29 -11.36
C LEU A 68 -5.38 -3.75 -10.96
N VAL A 69 -4.49 -3.54 -11.93
CA VAL A 69 -3.16 -2.95 -11.68
C VAL A 69 -3.29 -1.52 -11.17
N LEU A 70 -4.16 -0.70 -11.79
CA LEU A 70 -4.44 0.67 -11.35
C LEU A 70 -5.00 0.70 -9.93
N TRP A 71 -5.94 -0.20 -9.63
CA TRP A 71 -6.51 -0.34 -8.30
C TRP A 71 -5.45 -0.79 -7.28
N GLY A 72 -4.60 -1.76 -7.62
CA GLY A 72 -3.50 -2.20 -6.76
C GLY A 72 -2.49 -1.09 -6.46
N LEU A 73 -2.11 -0.30 -7.48
CA LEU A 73 -1.26 0.88 -7.31
C LEU A 73 -1.92 1.90 -6.37
N GLY A 74 -3.19 2.23 -6.61
CA GLY A 74 -3.91 3.22 -5.80
C GLY A 74 -4.17 2.74 -4.36
N ALA A 75 -4.53 1.47 -4.16
CA ALA A 75 -4.69 0.87 -2.84
C ALA A 75 -3.37 0.86 -2.06
N ALA A 76 -2.25 0.51 -2.73
CA ALA A 76 -0.91 0.60 -2.14
C ALA A 76 -0.56 2.05 -1.76
N LEU A 77 -0.89 3.02 -2.61
CA LEU A 77 -0.66 4.45 -2.36
C LEU A 77 -1.45 4.93 -1.13
N ILE A 78 -2.75 4.66 -1.10
CA ILE A 78 -3.65 4.99 0.00
C ILE A 78 -3.10 4.44 1.31
N TYR A 79 -2.79 3.13 1.35
CA TYR A 79 -2.28 2.51 2.56
C TYR A 79 -0.92 3.10 2.98
N HIS A 80 0.01 3.24 2.03
CA HIS A 80 1.36 3.75 2.30
C HIS A 80 1.31 5.17 2.87
N LEU A 81 0.47 6.03 2.30
CA LEU A 81 0.30 7.41 2.73
C LEU A 81 -0.32 7.49 4.13
N LEU A 82 -1.41 6.76 4.40
CA LEU A 82 -2.05 6.77 5.71
C LEU A 82 -1.13 6.24 6.81
N ALA A 83 -0.41 5.14 6.54
CA ALA A 83 0.57 4.61 7.46
C ALA A 83 1.78 5.55 7.64
N GLY A 84 2.22 6.22 6.56
CA GLY A 84 3.26 7.23 6.60
C GLY A 84 2.88 8.44 7.46
N ILE A 85 1.66 8.96 7.31
CA ILE A 85 1.12 10.03 8.17
C ILE A 85 1.11 9.58 9.63
N ARG A 86 0.66 8.36 9.92
CA ARG A 86 0.72 7.79 11.28
C ARG A 86 2.16 7.77 11.82
N HIS A 87 3.14 7.39 10.99
CA HIS A 87 4.55 7.41 11.38
C HIS A 87 5.02 8.85 11.67
N MET A 88 4.76 9.80 10.78
CA MET A 88 5.12 11.21 10.98
C MET A 88 4.49 11.81 12.24
N LEU A 89 3.23 11.46 12.55
CA LEU A 89 2.59 11.89 13.81
C LEU A 89 3.32 11.34 15.03
N MET A 90 3.72 10.06 15.00
CA MET A 90 4.50 9.45 16.09
C MET A 90 5.88 10.08 16.22
N ASP A 91 6.54 10.40 15.10
CA ASP A 91 7.85 11.09 15.12
C ASP A 91 7.77 12.50 15.72
N LEU A 92 6.58 13.11 15.72
CA LEU A 92 6.28 14.39 16.37
C LEU A 92 5.83 14.23 17.84
N GLY A 93 5.88 13.03 18.41
CA GLY A 93 5.46 12.75 19.79
C GLY A 93 3.95 12.51 19.94
N ILE A 94 3.18 12.41 18.85
CA ILE A 94 1.72 12.25 18.90
C ILE A 94 1.35 10.76 18.82
N GLY A 95 0.73 10.23 19.87
CA GLY A 95 0.16 8.88 19.87
C GLY A 95 1.17 7.75 20.15
N GLU A 96 2.26 8.04 20.86
CA GLU A 96 3.36 7.10 21.17
C GLU A 96 3.01 5.98 22.17
N HIS A 97 1.95 6.14 22.97
CA HIS A 97 1.54 5.12 23.93
C HIS A 97 1.03 3.84 23.25
N LEU A 98 1.11 2.71 23.95
CA LEU A 98 0.70 1.41 23.42
C LEU A 98 -0.75 1.39 22.92
N GLU A 99 -1.65 2.00 23.70
CA GLU A 99 -3.07 2.03 23.37
C GLU A 99 -3.36 2.92 22.16
N SER A 100 -2.77 4.12 22.09
CA SER A 100 -2.88 5.01 20.94
C SER A 100 -2.23 4.40 19.70
N GLY A 101 -1.09 3.73 19.85
CA GLY A 101 -0.40 3.03 18.77
C GLY A 101 -1.24 1.89 18.17
N ARG A 102 -1.94 1.14 19.03
CA ARG A 102 -2.89 0.09 18.61
C ARG A 102 -4.12 0.68 17.91
N ARG A 103 -4.76 1.71 18.50
CA ARG A 103 -5.93 2.38 17.90
C ARG A 103 -5.58 2.99 16.54
N GLY A 104 -4.45 3.68 16.45
CA GLY A 104 -3.95 4.27 15.19
C GLY A 104 -3.67 3.22 14.13
N ALA A 105 -3.09 2.07 14.48
CA ALA A 105 -2.87 0.97 13.54
C ALA A 105 -4.19 0.42 12.97
N ILE A 106 -5.19 0.19 13.84
CA ILE A 106 -6.52 -0.28 13.42
C ILE A 106 -7.20 0.76 12.52
N LEU A 107 -7.13 2.04 12.89
CA LEU A 107 -7.74 3.13 12.13
C LEU A 107 -7.13 3.25 10.73
N VAL A 108 -5.79 3.19 10.61
CA VAL A 108 -5.11 3.21 9.30
C VAL A 108 -5.56 2.05 8.42
N ILE A 109 -5.61 0.83 8.95
CA ILE A 109 -6.02 -0.35 8.20
C ILE A 109 -7.48 -0.22 7.75
N ALA A 110 -8.39 0.16 8.66
CA ALA A 110 -9.81 0.32 8.36
C ALA A 110 -10.05 1.42 7.30
N ALA A 111 -9.42 2.59 7.46
CA ALA A 111 -9.50 3.69 6.51
C ALA A 111 -8.96 3.28 5.13
N ALA A 112 -7.82 2.58 5.10
CA ALA A 112 -7.25 2.11 3.84
C ALA A 112 -8.17 1.13 3.10
N ILE A 113 -8.85 0.22 3.82
CA ILE A 113 -9.84 -0.68 3.22
C ILE A 113 -11.00 0.13 2.63
N ILE A 114 -11.58 1.05 3.40
CA ILE A 114 -12.71 1.87 2.94
C ILE A 114 -12.33 2.65 1.68
N PHE A 115 -11.22 3.39 1.70
CA PHE A 115 -10.79 4.19 0.55
C PHE A 115 -10.38 3.32 -0.65
N SER A 116 -9.80 2.14 -0.43
CA SER A 116 -9.48 1.23 -1.53
C SER A 116 -10.75 0.66 -2.19
N LEU A 117 -11.79 0.38 -1.41
CA LEU A 117 -13.09 -0.05 -1.96
C LEU A 117 -13.77 1.08 -2.74
N LEU A 118 -13.77 2.30 -2.21
CA LEU A 118 -14.30 3.48 -2.92
C LEU A 118 -13.53 3.74 -4.22
N LEU A 119 -12.21 3.59 -4.20
CA LEU A 119 -11.38 3.68 -5.41
C LEU A 119 -11.76 2.59 -6.42
N GLY A 120 -12.02 1.36 -5.96
CA GLY A 120 -12.53 0.29 -6.81
C GLY A 120 -13.85 0.67 -7.46
N ILE A 121 -14.81 1.21 -6.72
CA ILE A 121 -16.09 1.68 -7.28
C ILE A 121 -15.87 2.77 -8.35
N CYS A 122 -14.85 3.63 -8.19
CA CYS A 122 -14.55 4.67 -9.17
C CYS A 122 -13.86 4.15 -10.45
N ILE A 123 -13.07 3.07 -10.35
CA ILE A 123 -12.31 2.52 -11.48
C ILE A 123 -13.19 1.63 -12.37
N TRP A 124 -14.14 0.90 -11.78
CA TRP A 124 -15.00 -0.04 -12.49
C TRP A 124 -16.29 0.61 -12.96
#